data_AF-A0A2Z5V6N7-F1
#
_entry.id   AF-A0A2Z5V6N7-F1
#
_cell.length_a   1.000
_cell.length_b   1.000
_cell.length_c   1.000
_cell.angle_alpha   90.00
_cell.angle_beta   90.00
_cell.angle_gamma   90.00
#
_symmetry.space_group_name_H-M   'P 1'
#
loop_
_entity.id
_entity.type
_entity.pdbx_description
1 polymer ?
#
loop_
_entity_poly.entity_id
_entity_poly.type
_entity_poly.pdbx_seq_one_letter_code
_entity_poly.pdbx_strand_id
1 'polypeptide(L)'
;LNREGRSQNLPWYQEFKKVDPGDVSWGDVVKMNPIDGAKLGLKTGDKVTITSQAGSITVGLKLWEGVRPGTVAKCYGQGHWAYGRV
;
A
#
# COMPACT_ATOMS: atom_id res chain seq x y z
N LEU A 1 -7.99 -0.62 11.70
CA LEU A 1 -7.90 0.56 12.60
C LEU A 1 -8.45 1.86 11.99
N ASN A 2 -9.12 1.81 10.84
CA ASN A 2 -9.60 2.99 10.10
C ASN A 2 -10.93 2.65 9.41
N ARG A 3 -11.90 3.57 9.43
CA ARG A 3 -13.09 3.55 8.56
C ARG A 3 -12.96 4.69 7.56
N GLU A 4 -12.88 4.35 6.27
CA GLU A 4 -13.05 5.32 5.16
C GLU A 4 -12.03 6.48 5.14
N GLY A 5 -10.81 6.30 5.64
CA GLY A 5 -9.78 7.35 5.63
C GLY A 5 -9.90 8.38 6.77
N ARG A 6 -10.75 8.14 7.78
CA ARG A 6 -11.06 9.13 8.83
C ARG A 6 -10.06 9.18 10.00
N SER A 7 -8.88 8.61 9.82
CA SER A 7 -7.85 8.49 10.88
C SER A 7 -6.45 8.82 10.36
N GLN A 8 -6.35 9.46 9.19
CA GLN A 8 -5.08 9.64 8.50
C GLN A 8 -4.15 10.68 9.13
N ASN A 9 -4.67 11.52 10.05
CA ASN A 9 -3.88 12.45 10.86
C ASN A 9 -3.51 11.89 12.25
N LEU A 10 -3.82 10.63 12.53
CA LEU A 10 -3.52 10.02 13.84
C LEU A 10 -2.17 9.29 13.78
N PRO A 11 -1.16 9.70 14.55
CA PRO A 11 0.17 9.07 14.51
C PRO A 11 0.12 7.60 14.95
N TRP A 12 -0.76 7.26 15.90
CA TRP A 12 -0.97 5.87 16.28
C TRP A 12 -1.51 5.02 15.13
N TYR A 13 -2.37 5.58 14.28
CA TYR A 13 -2.80 4.85 13.09
C TYR A 13 -1.63 4.58 12.14
N GLN A 14 -0.78 5.58 11.88
CA GLN A 14 0.38 5.40 10.99
C GLN A 14 1.42 4.42 11.58
N GLU A 15 1.66 4.45 12.88
CA GLU A 15 2.56 3.52 13.57
C GLU A 15 2.01 2.09 13.57
N PHE A 16 0.72 1.91 13.87
CA PHE A 16 0.09 0.59 13.94
C PHE A 16 -0.43 0.08 12.60
N LYS A 17 -0.23 0.81 11.50
CA LYS A 17 -0.64 0.36 10.16
C LYS A 17 -0.07 -1.00 9.78
N LYS A 18 1.14 -1.33 10.26
CA LYS A 18 1.77 -2.66 10.12
C LYS A 18 0.93 -3.84 10.65
N VAL A 19 -0.08 -3.59 11.48
CA VAL A 19 -1.02 -4.61 11.99
C VAL A 19 -1.99 -5.04 10.89
N ASP A 20 -2.26 -4.18 9.90
CA ASP A 20 -3.01 -4.58 8.72
C ASP A 20 -2.13 -5.54 7.88
N PRO A 21 -2.60 -6.76 7.55
CA PRO A 21 -1.75 -7.77 6.93
C PRO A 21 -1.06 -7.31 5.63
N GLY A 22 0.26 -7.41 5.64
CA GLY A 22 1.14 -7.02 4.54
C GLY A 22 1.39 -5.52 4.40
N ASP A 23 0.78 -4.66 5.22
CA ASP A 23 1.09 -3.23 5.24
C ASP A 23 2.34 -2.94 6.09
N VAL A 24 2.79 -1.68 6.04
CA VAL A 24 3.95 -1.18 6.77
C VAL A 24 3.56 0.09 7.52
N SER A 25 4.25 0.38 8.63
CA SER A 25 4.09 1.65 9.34
C SER A 25 4.55 2.81 8.47
N TRP A 26 3.91 3.97 8.65
CA TRP A 26 4.33 5.26 8.04
C TRP A 26 4.44 5.28 6.52
N GLY A 27 3.89 4.27 5.85
CA GLY A 27 4.08 4.08 4.42
C GLY A 27 2.83 3.52 3.79
N ASP A 28 2.59 3.96 2.57
CA ASP A 28 1.56 3.39 1.71
C ASP A 28 2.19 2.42 0.72
N VAL A 29 1.60 1.24 0.58
CA VAL A 29 2.14 0.17 -0.26
C VAL A 29 1.06 -0.45 -1.14
N VAL A 30 1.48 -0.96 -2.28
CA VAL A 30 0.76 -1.98 -3.02
C VAL A 30 1.37 -3.34 -2.69
N LYS A 31 0.52 -4.34 -2.51
CA LYS A 31 0.90 -5.70 -2.14
C LYS A 31 0.84 -6.59 -3.38
N MET A 32 1.88 -7.39 -3.60
CA MET A 32 1.99 -8.32 -4.73
C MET A 32 2.56 -9.66 -4.26
N ASN A 33 2.15 -10.76 -4.90
CA ASN A 33 2.72 -12.06 -4.60
C ASN A 33 4.22 -12.12 -5.00
N PRO A 34 5.11 -12.70 -4.17
CA PRO A 34 6.53 -12.86 -4.53
C PRO A 34 6.79 -13.59 -5.84
N ILE A 35 5.92 -14.53 -6.23
CA ILE A 35 6.03 -15.27 -7.51
C ILE A 35 5.94 -14.30 -8.70
N ASP A 36 5.03 -13.32 -8.64
CA ASP A 36 4.88 -12.34 -9.70
C ASP A 36 5.95 -11.25 -9.62
N GLY A 37 6.36 -10.88 -8.39
CA GLY A 37 7.53 -10.03 -8.18
C GLY A 37 8.78 -10.59 -8.85
N ALA A 38 9.05 -11.89 -8.67
CA ALA A 38 10.18 -12.56 -9.30
C ALA A 38 10.09 -12.58 -10.82
N LYS A 39 8.91 -12.85 -11.39
CA LYS A 39 8.69 -12.80 -12.86
C LYS A 39 8.94 -11.41 -13.45
N LEU A 40 8.61 -10.37 -12.70
CA LEU A 40 8.73 -8.97 -13.13
C LEU A 40 10.07 -8.33 -12.73
N GLY A 41 10.95 -9.05 -12.02
CA GLY A 41 12.21 -8.51 -11.50
C GLY A 41 12.03 -7.45 -10.41
N LEU A 42 10.88 -7.45 -9.71
CA LEU A 42 10.51 -6.48 -8.68
C LEU A 42 10.83 -7.02 -7.28
N LYS A 43 11.17 -6.11 -6.37
CA LYS A 43 11.43 -6.40 -4.96
C LYS A 43 10.67 -5.46 -4.02
N THR A 44 10.55 -5.89 -2.76
CA THR A 44 9.98 -5.02 -1.72
C THR A 44 10.81 -3.74 -1.59
N GLY A 45 10.13 -2.60 -1.51
CA GLY A 45 10.75 -1.28 -1.42
C GLY A 45 10.85 -0.55 -2.76
N ASP A 46 10.64 -1.23 -3.89
CA ASP A 46 10.60 -0.58 -5.19
C ASP A 46 9.41 0.40 -5.27
N LYS A 47 9.59 1.52 -5.97
CA LYS A 47 8.46 2.36 -6.36
C LYS A 47 7.89 1.84 -7.67
N VAL A 48 6.60 1.53 -7.66
CA VAL A 48 5.86 1.02 -8.83
C VAL A 48 4.72 1.95 -9.19
N THR A 49 4.40 2.00 -10.48
CA THR A 49 3.25 2.75 -10.99
C THR A 49 2.16 1.78 -11.42
N ILE A 50 0.96 1.97 -10.89
CA ILE A 50 -0.24 1.20 -11.23
C ILE A 50 -1.11 2.10 -12.09
N THR A 51 -1.49 1.62 -13.27
CA THR A 51 -2.33 2.36 -14.21
C THR A 51 -3.63 1.60 -14.45
N SER A 52 -4.73 2.34 -14.48
CA SER A 52 -6.05 1.85 -14.84
C SER A 52 -6.72 2.86 -15.78
N GLN A 53 -7.91 2.53 -16.28
CA GLN A 53 -8.72 3.47 -17.07
C GLN A 53 -9.07 4.75 -16.30
N ALA A 54 -9.10 4.71 -14.97
CA ALA A 54 -9.41 5.86 -14.13
C ALA A 54 -8.19 6.78 -13.87
N GLY A 55 -6.97 6.29 -14.13
CA GLY A 55 -5.74 7.03 -13.88
C GLY A 55 -4.61 6.16 -13.34
N SER A 56 -3.54 6.83 -12.90
CA SER A 56 -2.30 6.21 -12.45
C SER A 56 -1.90 6.67 -11.06
N ILE A 57 -1.35 5.76 -10.26
CA ILE A 57 -0.76 6.07 -8.95
C ILE A 57 0.64 5.46 -8.84
N THR A 58 1.57 6.18 -8.21
CA THR A 58 2.91 5.67 -7.90
C THR A 58 3.02 5.42 -6.40
N VAL A 59 3.41 4.22 -6.01
CA VAL A 59 3.44 3.79 -4.61
C VAL A 59 4.53 2.75 -4.35
N GLY A 60 4.91 2.55 -3.09
CA GLY A 60 5.87 1.53 -2.72
C GLY A 60 5.32 0.12 -2.93
N LEU A 61 6.16 -0.83 -3.31
CA LEU A 61 5.83 -2.24 -3.46
C LEU A 61 6.18 -3.00 -2.18
N LYS A 62 5.27 -3.86 -1.74
CA LYS A 62 5.52 -4.87 -0.71
C LYS A 62 5.19 -6.24 -1.26
N LEU A 63 6.19 -7.11 -1.36
CA LEU A 63 5.95 -8.50 -1.69
C LEU A 63 5.36 -9.21 -0.46
N TRP A 64 4.24 -9.91 -0.66
CA TRP A 64 3.49 -10.58 0.40
C TRP A 64 2.69 -11.76 -0.14
N GLU A 65 2.90 -12.95 0.42
CA GLU A 65 2.26 -14.21 -0.04
C GLU A 65 0.74 -14.24 0.18
N GLY A 66 0.21 -13.36 1.03
CA GLY A 66 -1.23 -13.24 1.25
C GLY A 66 -2.01 -12.70 0.04
N VAL A 67 -1.32 -12.20 -1.00
CA VAL A 67 -1.95 -11.80 -2.26
C VAL A 67 -1.98 -12.98 -3.23
N ARG A 68 -3.12 -13.23 -3.85
CA ARG A 68 -3.27 -14.26 -4.89
C ARG A 68 -2.36 -13.94 -6.08
N PRO A 69 -1.61 -14.92 -6.63
CA PRO A 69 -0.83 -14.72 -7.85
C PRO A 69 -1.67 -14.18 -9.02
N GLY A 70 -1.09 -13.30 -9.82
CA GLY A 70 -1.73 -12.57 -10.92
C GLY A 70 -2.57 -11.37 -10.47
N THR A 71 -2.53 -10.99 -9.19
CA THR A 71 -3.27 -9.84 -8.66
C THR A 71 -2.40 -8.95 -7.80
N VAL A 72 -2.83 -7.71 -7.62
CA VAL A 72 -2.23 -6.76 -6.67
C VAL A 72 -3.32 -6.22 -5.75
N ALA A 73 -2.97 -5.97 -4.49
CA ALA A 73 -3.90 -5.44 -3.49
C ALA A 73 -3.45 -4.06 -3.01
N LYS A 74 -4.39 -3.11 -3.02
CA LYS A 74 -4.15 -1.73 -2.60
C LYS A 74 -5.17 -1.30 -1.55
N CYS A 75 -4.69 -0.92 -0.37
CA CYS A 75 -5.53 -0.34 0.66
C CYS A 75 -5.96 1.07 0.28
N TYR A 76 -7.22 1.42 0.55
CA TYR A 76 -7.74 2.76 0.30
C TYR A 76 -7.38 3.70 1.47
N GLY A 77 -7.30 5.01 1.19
CA GLY A 77 -7.32 6.06 2.22
C GLY A 77 -5.99 6.75 2.54
N GLN A 78 -4.87 6.44 1.88
CA GLN A 78 -3.54 7.03 2.18
C GLN A 78 -3.15 8.21 1.26
N GLY A 79 -4.14 8.92 0.69
CA GLY A 79 -3.92 10.00 -0.31
C GLY A 79 -4.42 11.38 0.13
N HIS A 80 -4.54 11.62 1.43
CA HIS A 80 -5.09 12.87 1.95
C HIS A 80 -4.07 14.02 1.85
N TRP A 81 -4.50 15.16 1.29
CA TRP A 81 -3.65 16.36 1.13
C TRP A 81 -4.02 17.53 2.05
N ALA A 82 -5.23 17.52 2.64
CA ALA A 82 -5.75 18.58 3.52
C ALA A 82 -6.26 18.07 4.87
N TYR A 83 -5.83 16.88 5.30
CA TYR A 83 -6.33 16.24 6.54
C TYR A 83 -5.58 16.67 7.81
N GLY A 84 -4.56 17.53 7.65
CA GLY A 84 -3.71 18.02 8.72
C GLY A 84 -2.27 17.53 8.58
N ARG A 85 -1.59 17.36 9.71
CA ARG A 85 -0.21 16.87 9.79
C ARG A 85 -0.17 15.57 10.58
N VAL A 86 0.86 14.77 10.31
CA VAL A 86 1.30 13.65 11.15
C VAL A 86 2.74 13.88 11.52
#